data_AF-A0A0U5G8L5-F1
#
_entry.id   AF-A0A0U5G8L5-F1
#
_cell.length_a   1.000
_cell.length_b   1.000
_cell.length_c   1.000
_cell.angle_alpha   90.00
_cell.angle_beta   90.00
_cell.angle_gamma   90.00
#
_symmetry.space_group_name_H-M   'P 1'
#
loop_
_entity.id
_entity.type
_entity.pdbx_description
1 polymer ?
#
loop_
_entity_poly.entity_id
_entity_poly.type
_entity_poly.pdbx_seq_one_letter_code
_entity_poly.pdbx_strand_id
1 'polypeptide(L)'
;MATICPFRISRPASDKLDRNEAFRAIRDNLRRQELGSEAPSFCSSHRYSCSNEAQESFRLHRDIIHTLLLPLFLLHNQASRISARILSSHKGAEPERAFRGDARSSFAWLHCIFSEEHDWYLTERCPACIVLHVLHSEPTIRFVAVACLLSDHLLNPGLLNSSQRLPNFEFWLESLSTAVREDPFWGADCWPEIEYRACSLTDGVKQLVQQCLEFQTALDRQAAQSVTSYKANFRFQRDSTQSLPTHSIPLGAPECSQLPLVNADEPKQHSKITASRCLQSPWTDRPRRFHTRRVADSRSRSVTS
;
A
#
# COMPACT_ATOMS: atom_id res chain seq x y z
N MET A 1 3.88 35.48 9.13
CA MET A 1 2.66 35.31 8.30
C MET A 1 1.98 34.05 8.76
N ALA A 2 0.66 34.06 8.94
CA ALA A 2 -0.09 32.86 9.33
C ALA A 2 -0.08 31.86 8.19
N THR A 3 0.12 30.58 8.50
CA THR A 3 0.05 29.52 7.49
C THR A 3 -1.42 29.18 7.24
N ILE A 4 -1.88 29.35 5.99
CA ILE A 4 -3.28 29.12 5.60
C ILE A 4 -3.37 27.77 4.89
N CYS A 5 -4.46 27.05 5.14
CA CYS A 5 -4.73 25.81 4.44
C CYS A 5 -5.26 26.10 3.02
N PRO A 6 -4.68 25.50 1.95
CA PRO A 6 -5.10 25.82 0.58
C PRO A 6 -6.43 25.18 0.18
N PHE A 7 -6.88 24.14 0.90
CA PHE A 7 -8.09 23.40 0.57
C PHE A 7 -9.30 23.96 1.29
N ARG A 8 -10.46 23.92 0.63
CA ARG A 8 -11.75 24.36 1.17
C ARG A 8 -12.75 23.25 1.03
N ILE A 9 -13.40 22.88 2.12
CA ILE A 9 -14.48 21.88 2.12
C ILE A 9 -15.81 22.60 2.34
N SER A 10 -16.81 22.27 1.53
CA SER A 10 -18.16 22.77 1.73
C SER A 10 -18.77 22.20 3.02
N ARG A 11 -19.64 22.97 3.69
CA ARG A 11 -20.34 22.48 4.90
C ARG A 11 -21.05 21.13 4.69
N PRO A 12 -21.79 20.91 3.58
CA PRO A 12 -22.42 19.62 3.33
C PRO A 12 -21.44 18.46 3.23
N ALA A 13 -20.26 18.67 2.63
CA ALA A 13 -19.22 17.66 2.55
C ALA A 13 -18.61 17.36 3.93
N SER A 14 -18.38 18.39 4.76
CA SER A 14 -17.95 18.22 6.16
C SER A 14 -18.97 17.41 6.95
N ASP A 15 -20.25 17.76 6.88
CA ASP A 15 -21.32 17.03 7.59
C ASP A 15 -21.41 15.56 7.14
N LYS A 16 -21.18 15.28 5.85
CA LYS A 16 -21.14 13.92 5.31
C LYS A 16 -19.97 13.12 5.87
N LEU A 17 -18.79 13.73 5.99
CA LEU A 17 -17.63 13.10 6.61
C LEU A 17 -17.87 12.80 8.10
N ASP A 18 -18.44 13.76 8.84
CA ASP A 18 -18.68 13.62 10.28
C ASP A 18 -19.72 12.54 10.59
N ARG A 19 -20.68 12.29 9.68
CA ARG A 19 -21.67 11.21 9.81
C ARG A 19 -21.17 9.85 9.35
N ASN A 20 -20.03 9.78 8.64
CA ASN A 20 -19.52 8.52 8.12
C ASN A 20 -18.67 7.78 9.17
N GLU A 21 -19.15 6.62 9.61
CA GLU A 21 -18.51 5.83 10.67
C GLU A 21 -17.12 5.31 10.28
N ALA A 22 -16.93 4.88 9.02
CA ALA A 22 -15.63 4.39 8.53
C ALA A 22 -14.58 5.51 8.55
N PHE A 23 -14.94 6.69 8.05
CA PHE A 23 -14.04 7.85 8.05
C PHE A 23 -13.72 8.30 9.49
N ARG A 24 -14.71 8.32 10.38
CA ARG A 24 -14.49 8.59 11.81
C ARG A 24 -13.53 7.59 12.45
N ALA A 25 -13.67 6.30 12.16
CA ALA A 25 -12.77 5.28 12.69
C ALA A 25 -11.32 5.48 12.23
N ILE A 26 -11.10 5.89 10.98
CA ILE A 26 -9.78 6.27 10.46
C ILE A 26 -9.24 7.49 11.23
N ARG A 27 -10.06 8.53 11.38
CA ARG A 27 -9.69 9.76 12.10
C ARG A 27 -9.31 9.48 13.55
N ASP A 28 -10.06 8.62 14.24
CA ASP A 28 -9.77 8.23 15.62
C ASP A 28 -8.49 7.39 15.72
N ASN A 29 -8.17 6.58 14.71
CA ASN A 29 -6.89 5.87 14.65
C ASN A 29 -5.71 6.82 14.48
N LEU A 30 -5.80 7.77 13.54
CA LEU A 30 -4.75 8.78 13.31
C LEU A 30 -4.53 9.65 14.55
N ARG A 31 -5.62 10.07 15.23
CA ARG A 31 -5.53 10.81 16.50
C ARG A 31 -4.83 10.00 17.60
N ARG A 32 -5.11 8.70 17.71
CA ARG A 32 -4.42 7.84 18.69
C ARG A 32 -2.93 7.70 18.38
N GLN A 33 -2.57 7.61 17.10
CA GLN A 33 -1.16 7.59 16.69
C GLN A 33 -0.44 8.90 17.04
N GLU A 34 -1.11 10.04 16.86
CA GLU A 34 -0.56 11.34 17.28
C GLU A 34 -0.36 11.43 18.80
N LEU A 35 -1.34 10.99 19.59
CA LEU A 35 -1.29 11.05 21.05
C LEU A 35 -0.31 10.04 21.66
N GLY A 36 -0.09 8.90 21.00
CA GLY A 36 0.86 7.87 21.42
C GLY A 36 2.30 8.14 20.99
N SER A 37 2.56 9.22 20.24
CA SER A 37 3.90 9.62 19.82
C SER A 37 4.50 10.61 20.82
N GLU A 38 5.75 10.39 21.21
CA GLU A 38 6.54 11.34 22.02
C GLU A 38 6.83 12.65 21.25
N ALA A 39 6.59 12.67 19.92
CA ALA A 39 6.80 13.84 19.09
C ALA A 39 5.54 14.74 19.04
N PRO A 40 5.71 16.08 18.99
CA PRO A 40 4.58 16.98 18.85
C PRO A 40 3.84 16.77 17.52
N SER A 41 2.50 16.75 17.56
CA SER A 41 1.65 16.54 16.37
C SER A 41 1.89 17.57 15.26
N PHE A 42 2.32 18.79 15.62
CA PHE A 42 2.75 19.82 14.67
C PHE A 42 4.25 20.10 14.84
N CYS A 43 4.96 20.32 13.73
CA CYS A 43 6.36 20.72 13.77
C CYS A 43 6.52 22.13 14.37
N SER A 44 7.73 22.49 14.79
CA SER A 44 8.02 23.79 15.42
C SER A 44 7.59 24.99 14.57
N SER A 45 7.67 24.88 13.24
CA SER A 45 7.22 25.93 12.32
C SER A 45 5.70 26.11 12.36
N HIS A 46 4.93 25.02 12.25
CA HIS A 46 3.47 25.09 12.14
C HIS A 46 2.73 25.14 13.47
N ARG A 47 3.36 24.71 14.57
CA ARG A 47 2.76 24.77 15.92
C ARG A 47 2.41 26.20 16.32
N TYR A 48 3.25 27.17 15.94
CA TYR A 48 3.09 28.57 16.32
C TYR A 48 2.55 29.45 15.19
N SER A 49 2.66 29.03 13.93
CA SER A 49 2.14 29.80 12.78
C SER A 49 0.68 29.52 12.44
N CYS A 50 0.11 28.42 12.95
CA CYS A 50 -1.28 28.03 12.75
C CYS A 50 -2.11 28.30 14.02
N SER A 51 -3.23 28.99 13.88
CA SER A 51 -4.25 29.08 14.94
C SER A 51 -4.83 27.69 15.26
N ASN A 52 -5.47 27.52 16.43
CA ASN A 52 -6.09 26.25 16.80
C ASN A 52 -7.13 25.77 15.77
N GLU A 53 -7.93 26.70 15.23
CA GLU A 53 -8.90 26.40 14.16
C GLU A 53 -8.20 25.93 12.88
N ALA A 54 -7.11 26.61 12.47
CA ALA A 54 -6.33 26.20 11.31
C ALA A 54 -5.68 24.82 11.52
N GLN A 55 -5.20 24.52 12.74
CA GLN A 55 -4.66 23.20 13.06
C GLN A 55 -5.71 22.10 12.94
N GLU A 56 -6.95 22.32 13.39
CA GLU A 56 -8.04 21.35 13.19
C GLU A 56 -8.39 21.16 11.72
N SER A 57 -8.38 22.23 10.92
CA SER A 57 -8.55 22.13 9.46
C SER A 57 -7.43 21.31 8.82
N PHE A 58 -6.17 21.55 9.19
CA PHE A 58 -5.04 20.77 8.70
C PHE A 58 -5.13 19.29 9.11
N ARG A 59 -5.57 18.98 10.34
CA ARG A 59 -5.80 17.59 10.77
C ARG A 59 -6.87 16.94 9.89
N LEU A 60 -8.03 17.57 9.72
CA LEU A 60 -9.11 17.05 8.88
C LEU A 60 -8.62 16.77 7.45
N HIS A 61 -7.88 17.71 6.85
CA HIS A 61 -7.38 17.54 5.49
C HIS A 61 -6.32 16.46 5.39
N ARG A 62 -5.43 16.31 6.39
CA ARG A 62 -4.51 15.17 6.47
C ARG A 62 -5.28 13.86 6.56
N ASP A 63 -6.33 13.80 7.36
CA ASP A 63 -7.14 12.58 7.52
C ASP A 63 -7.85 12.18 6.20
N ILE A 64 -8.33 13.16 5.43
CA ILE A 64 -8.88 12.96 4.08
C ILE A 64 -7.80 12.43 3.12
N ILE A 65 -6.64 13.09 3.08
CA ILE A 65 -5.51 12.66 2.23
C ILE A 65 -5.10 11.24 2.60
N HIS A 66 -4.93 10.92 3.88
CA HIS A 66 -4.60 9.57 4.33
C HIS A 66 -5.62 8.54 3.83
N THR A 67 -6.91 8.85 3.97
CA THR A 67 -8.00 7.98 3.53
C THR A 67 -7.97 7.74 2.02
N LEU A 68 -7.61 8.76 1.24
CA LEU A 68 -7.48 8.69 -0.22
C LEU A 68 -6.25 7.90 -0.67
N LEU A 69 -5.10 8.08 0.00
CA LEU A 69 -3.83 7.47 -0.42
C LEU A 69 -3.68 6.02 0.02
N LEU A 70 -4.27 5.64 1.17
CA LEU A 70 -4.16 4.29 1.72
C LEU A 70 -4.56 3.16 0.74
N PRO A 71 -5.67 3.23 -0.02
CA PRO A 71 -6.04 2.20 -0.99
C PRO A 71 -5.03 2.05 -2.13
N LEU A 72 -4.46 3.16 -2.61
CA LEU A 72 -3.42 3.12 -3.63
C LEU A 72 -2.15 2.43 -3.11
N PHE A 73 -1.80 2.68 -1.84
CA PHE A 73 -0.68 2.00 -1.19
C PHE A 73 -0.94 0.50 -1.05
N LEU A 74 -2.15 0.10 -0.63
CA LEU A 74 -2.52 -1.31 -0.52
C LEU A 74 -2.52 -2.00 -1.89
N LEU A 75 -3.04 -1.34 -2.92
CA LEU A 75 -2.99 -1.82 -4.30
C LEU A 75 -1.55 -2.00 -4.77
N HIS A 76 -0.68 -1.02 -4.57
CA HIS A 76 0.73 -1.09 -4.95
C HIS A 76 1.45 -2.27 -4.26
N ASN A 77 1.22 -2.45 -2.96
CA ASN A 77 1.80 -3.58 -2.23
C ASN A 77 1.31 -4.93 -2.75
N GLN A 78 0.00 -5.03 -3.05
CA GLN A 78 -0.57 -6.23 -3.64
C GLN A 78 0.03 -6.50 -5.02
N ALA A 79 0.08 -5.49 -5.89
CA ALA A 79 0.66 -5.59 -7.22
C ALA A 79 2.15 -6.00 -7.16
N SER A 80 2.91 -5.44 -6.20
CA SER A 80 4.32 -5.79 -5.98
C SER A 80 4.51 -7.24 -5.51
N ARG A 81 3.60 -7.74 -4.66
CA ARG A 81 3.61 -9.16 -4.24
C ARG A 81 3.24 -10.11 -5.39
N ILE A 82 2.27 -9.71 -6.21
CA ILE A 82 1.85 -10.47 -7.38
C ILE A 82 2.99 -10.53 -8.42
N SER A 83 3.62 -9.39 -8.73
CA SER A 83 4.73 -9.35 -9.67
C SER A 83 5.90 -10.23 -9.22
N ALA A 84 6.25 -10.19 -7.93
CA ALA A 84 7.30 -11.05 -7.37
C ALA A 84 7.00 -12.55 -7.51
N ARG A 85 5.71 -12.96 -7.43
CA ARG A 85 5.31 -14.37 -7.62
C ARG A 85 5.37 -14.78 -9.09
N ILE A 86 4.88 -13.94 -10.00
CA ILE A 86 4.87 -14.21 -11.44
C ILE A 86 6.29 -14.27 -12.00
N LEU A 87 7.15 -13.37 -11.56
CA LEU A 87 8.53 -13.25 -12.03
C LEU A 87 9.52 -14.13 -11.25
N SER A 88 9.04 -15.04 -10.39
CA SER A 88 9.89 -15.86 -9.51
C SER A 88 10.94 -16.72 -10.25
N SER A 89 10.73 -17.01 -11.53
CA SER A 89 11.70 -17.68 -12.41
C SER A 89 12.81 -16.76 -12.96
N HIS A 90 12.64 -15.44 -12.87
CA HIS A 90 13.53 -14.42 -13.45
C HIS A 90 14.15 -13.55 -12.37
N LYS A 91 15.26 -14.03 -11.79
CA LYS A 91 16.03 -13.28 -10.79
C LYS A 91 16.49 -11.94 -11.37
N GLY A 92 16.12 -10.83 -10.71
CA GLY A 92 16.49 -9.48 -11.12
C GLY A 92 15.64 -8.87 -12.23
N ALA A 93 14.48 -9.46 -12.56
CA ALA A 93 13.52 -8.79 -13.43
C ALA A 93 12.85 -7.62 -12.71
N GLU A 94 12.80 -6.47 -13.39
CA GLU A 94 12.06 -5.30 -12.91
C GLU A 94 10.56 -5.64 -12.72
N PRO A 95 9.97 -5.26 -11.57
CA PRO A 95 8.63 -5.73 -11.17
C PRO A 95 7.52 -5.29 -12.13
N GLU A 96 7.67 -4.17 -12.83
CA GLU A 96 6.68 -3.70 -13.80
C GLU A 96 6.55 -4.62 -15.02
N ARG A 97 7.56 -5.46 -15.30
CA ARG A 97 7.53 -6.43 -16.43
C ARG A 97 6.47 -7.51 -16.26
N ALA A 98 5.92 -7.69 -15.06
CA ALA A 98 4.78 -8.57 -14.83
C ALA A 98 3.50 -8.07 -15.52
N PHE A 99 3.39 -6.76 -15.76
CA PHE A 99 2.19 -6.11 -16.28
C PHE A 99 2.36 -5.71 -17.75
N ARG A 100 1.24 -5.44 -18.43
CA ARG A 100 1.21 -5.05 -19.85
C ARG A 100 0.37 -3.79 -20.08
N GLY A 101 0.64 -3.08 -21.18
CA GLY A 101 -0.10 -1.87 -21.56
C GLY A 101 0.00 -0.79 -20.50
N ASP A 102 -1.08 -0.05 -20.29
CA ASP A 102 -1.11 1.08 -19.34
C ASP A 102 -0.97 0.63 -17.89
N ALA A 103 -1.33 -0.62 -17.56
CA ALA A 103 -1.09 -1.20 -16.25
C ALA A 103 0.40 -1.22 -15.88
N ARG A 104 1.28 -1.49 -16.85
CA ARG A 104 2.74 -1.47 -16.64
C ARG A 104 3.23 -0.07 -16.31
N SER A 105 2.85 0.91 -17.13
CA SER A 105 3.23 2.31 -16.92
C SER A 105 2.68 2.84 -15.59
N SER A 106 1.45 2.46 -15.24
CA SER A 106 0.80 2.85 -13.99
C SER A 106 1.46 2.22 -12.77
N PHE A 107 1.81 0.94 -12.84
CA PHE A 107 2.57 0.28 -11.76
C PHE A 107 3.95 0.94 -11.59
N ALA A 108 4.68 1.19 -12.68
CA ALA A 108 5.98 1.85 -12.62
C ALA A 108 5.88 3.25 -12.00
N TRP A 109 4.85 4.02 -12.38
CA TRP A 109 4.59 5.35 -11.82
C TRP A 109 4.25 5.28 -10.32
N LEU A 110 3.35 4.36 -9.92
CA LEU A 110 3.03 4.13 -8.51
C LEU A 110 4.27 3.69 -7.72
N HIS A 111 5.10 2.81 -8.28
CA HIS A 111 6.31 2.34 -7.65
C HIS A 111 7.33 3.47 -7.42
N CYS A 112 7.50 4.35 -8.40
CA CYS A 112 8.32 5.55 -8.29
C CYS A 112 7.80 6.49 -7.19
N ILE A 113 6.52 6.88 -7.23
CA ILE A 113 5.99 7.83 -6.23
C ILE A 113 6.02 7.26 -4.80
N PHE A 114 5.71 5.98 -4.61
CA PHE A 114 5.78 5.36 -3.28
C PHE A 114 7.22 5.19 -2.76
N SER A 115 8.20 5.14 -3.66
CA SER A 115 9.62 5.07 -3.30
C SER A 115 10.20 6.45 -2.99
N GLU A 116 9.79 7.49 -3.71
CA GLU A 116 10.29 8.86 -3.55
C GLU A 116 9.59 9.63 -2.42
N GLU A 117 8.28 9.43 -2.26
CA GLU A 117 7.43 10.18 -1.33
C GLU A 117 7.07 9.39 -0.06
N HIS A 118 7.96 8.47 0.35
CA HIS A 118 7.67 7.48 1.41
C HIS A 118 7.15 8.08 2.71
N ASP A 119 7.82 9.13 3.18
CA ASP A 119 7.49 9.79 4.42
C ASP A 119 6.19 10.61 4.35
N TRP A 120 5.76 10.98 3.14
CA TRP A 120 4.60 11.83 2.95
C TRP A 120 3.31 11.01 2.88
N TYR A 121 3.26 9.94 2.08
CA TYR A 121 2.02 9.19 1.90
C TYR A 121 1.58 8.42 3.15
N LEU A 122 2.51 8.09 4.07
CA LEU A 122 2.18 7.51 5.37
C LEU A 122 1.42 8.49 6.28
N THR A 123 1.54 9.79 6.01
CA THR A 123 0.86 10.88 6.73
C THR A 123 1.14 10.95 8.25
N GLU A 124 2.26 10.38 8.69
CA GLU A 124 2.67 10.31 10.11
C GLU A 124 3.35 11.61 10.60
N ARG A 125 3.61 12.57 9.69
CA ARG A 125 4.26 13.84 10.00
C ARG A 125 3.24 14.93 10.34
N CYS A 126 3.74 16.13 10.60
CA CYS A 126 2.93 17.33 10.85
C CYS A 126 1.80 17.46 9.81
N PRO A 127 0.51 17.55 10.23
CA PRO A 127 -0.63 17.66 9.31
C PRO A 127 -0.49 18.80 8.30
N ALA A 128 0.00 19.97 8.75
CA ALA A 128 0.24 21.09 7.84
C ALA A 128 1.30 20.78 6.77
N CYS A 129 2.40 20.11 7.12
CA CYS A 129 3.40 19.68 6.12
C CYS A 129 2.79 18.70 5.11
N ILE A 130 2.01 17.71 5.56
CA ILE A 130 1.37 16.73 4.66
C ILE A 130 0.43 17.42 3.69
N VAL A 131 -0.42 18.31 4.19
CA VAL A 131 -1.43 19.01 3.40
C VAL A 131 -0.78 19.97 2.41
N LEU A 132 0.19 20.77 2.83
CA LEU A 132 0.89 21.72 1.95
C LEU A 132 1.73 21.00 0.88
N HIS A 133 2.26 19.81 1.20
CA HIS A 133 3.07 19.03 0.26
C HIS A 133 2.27 18.52 -0.93
N VAL A 134 0.93 18.45 -0.85
CA VAL A 134 0.09 18.12 -2.01
C VAL A 134 0.40 19.03 -3.19
N LEU A 135 0.54 20.34 -2.96
CA LEU A 135 0.83 21.34 -3.99
C LEU A 135 2.33 21.55 -4.23
N HIS A 136 3.20 20.69 -3.69
CA HIS A 136 4.66 20.86 -3.83
C HIS A 136 5.16 20.57 -5.25
N SER A 137 4.53 19.63 -5.95
CA SER A 137 4.96 19.17 -7.27
C SER A 137 3.77 18.67 -8.10
N GLU A 138 3.95 18.59 -9.42
CA GLU A 138 2.91 18.04 -10.29
C GLU A 138 2.59 16.57 -9.93
N PRO A 139 3.58 15.68 -9.67
CA PRO A 139 3.29 14.31 -9.30
C PRO A 139 2.44 14.18 -8.03
N THR A 140 2.66 15.02 -7.00
CA THR A 140 1.89 14.98 -5.75
C THR A 140 0.45 15.47 -5.95
N ILE A 141 0.24 16.50 -6.77
CA ILE A 141 -1.10 16.96 -7.15
C ILE A 141 -1.83 15.87 -7.92
N ARG A 142 -1.19 15.35 -8.97
CA ARG A 142 -1.76 14.29 -9.81
C ARG A 142 -2.06 13.03 -9.00
N PHE A 143 -1.23 12.69 -8.01
CA PHE A 143 -1.47 11.54 -7.15
C PHE A 143 -2.76 11.67 -6.34
N VAL A 144 -2.98 12.83 -5.72
CA VAL A 144 -4.21 13.09 -4.97
C VAL A 144 -5.43 13.14 -5.91
N ALA A 145 -5.29 13.71 -7.10
CA ALA A 145 -6.35 13.72 -8.10
C ALA A 145 -6.74 12.29 -8.54
N VAL A 146 -5.76 11.43 -8.84
CA VAL A 146 -5.97 10.01 -9.14
C VAL A 146 -6.65 9.29 -7.99
N ALA A 147 -6.23 9.55 -6.75
CA ALA A 147 -6.85 8.96 -5.56
C ALA A 147 -8.33 9.37 -5.42
N CYS A 148 -8.68 10.63 -5.69
CA CYS A 148 -10.07 11.08 -5.73
C CYS A 148 -10.88 10.36 -6.81
N LEU A 149 -10.37 10.32 -8.04
CA LEU A 149 -11.04 9.68 -9.19
C LEU A 149 -11.25 8.17 -8.98
N LEU A 150 -10.36 7.53 -8.23
CA LEU A 150 -10.45 6.12 -7.86
C LEU A 150 -11.22 5.84 -6.57
N SER A 151 -11.65 6.86 -5.83
CA SER A 151 -12.27 6.68 -4.51
C SER A 151 -13.48 5.74 -4.55
N ASP A 152 -14.37 5.87 -5.54
CA ASP A 152 -15.51 4.94 -5.68
C ASP A 152 -15.12 3.52 -6.10
N HIS A 153 -13.97 3.35 -6.74
CA HIS A 153 -13.52 2.07 -7.27
C HIS A 153 -12.72 1.27 -6.23
N LEU A 154 -11.81 1.93 -5.50
CA LEU A 154 -10.88 1.28 -4.58
C LEU A 154 -11.39 1.22 -3.13
N LEU A 155 -12.35 2.08 -2.75
CA LEU A 155 -12.92 2.13 -1.40
C LEU A 155 -14.14 1.23 -1.20
N ASN A 156 -14.58 0.52 -2.25
CA ASN A 156 -15.66 -0.46 -2.22
C ASN A 156 -15.11 -1.88 -1.90
N PRO A 157 -15.92 -2.81 -1.36
CA PRO A 157 -15.53 -3.78 -0.30
C PRO A 157 -14.54 -4.91 -0.67
N GLY A 158 -13.82 -4.83 -1.79
CA GLY A 158 -12.92 -5.90 -2.22
C GLY A 158 -11.55 -5.91 -1.54
N LEU A 159 -11.05 -4.74 -1.08
CA LEU A 159 -9.69 -4.60 -0.54
C LEU A 159 -9.65 -4.32 0.97
N LEU A 160 -10.69 -3.70 1.51
CA LEU A 160 -10.86 -3.40 2.92
C LEU A 160 -12.11 -4.13 3.39
N ASN A 161 -11.95 -5.23 4.14
CA ASN A 161 -13.03 -6.08 4.66
C ASN A 161 -13.91 -5.35 5.72
N SER A 162 -14.17 -4.06 5.57
CA SER A 162 -15.07 -3.28 6.41
C SER A 162 -16.45 -3.24 5.76
N SER A 163 -17.47 -3.69 6.50
CA SER A 163 -18.90 -3.55 6.17
C SER A 163 -19.37 -2.10 6.04
N GLN A 164 -18.47 -1.13 6.19
CA GLN A 164 -18.75 0.30 6.15
C GLN A 164 -18.06 0.93 4.95
N ARG A 165 -18.86 1.52 4.06
CA ARG A 165 -18.40 2.19 2.85
C ARG A 165 -17.88 3.59 3.19
N LEU A 166 -16.66 3.91 2.73
CA LEU A 166 -16.12 5.26 2.79
C LEU A 166 -16.90 6.19 1.85
N PRO A 167 -16.96 7.50 2.13
CA PRO A 167 -17.68 8.44 1.27
C PRO A 167 -16.98 8.59 -0.08
N ASN A 168 -17.72 8.91 -1.13
CA ASN A 168 -17.14 9.43 -2.37
C ASN A 168 -16.48 10.79 -2.07
N PHE A 169 -15.24 10.95 -2.55
CA PHE A 169 -14.38 12.12 -2.35
C PHE A 169 -14.32 13.07 -3.56
N GLU A 170 -15.34 13.08 -4.42
CA GLU A 170 -15.48 14.02 -5.55
C GLU A 170 -15.39 15.48 -5.08
N PHE A 171 -15.99 15.81 -3.93
CA PHE A 171 -15.87 17.14 -3.33
C PHE A 171 -14.40 17.54 -3.04
N TRP A 172 -13.52 16.57 -2.80
CA TRP A 172 -12.10 16.82 -2.57
C TRP A 172 -11.36 17.07 -3.88
N LEU A 173 -11.80 16.47 -4.99
CA LEU A 173 -11.26 16.78 -6.32
C LEU A 173 -11.57 18.24 -6.71
N GLU A 174 -12.79 18.72 -6.44
CA GLU A 174 -13.16 20.13 -6.64
C GLU A 174 -12.31 21.08 -5.79
N SER A 175 -12.11 20.73 -4.51
CA SER A 175 -11.24 21.46 -3.59
C SER A 175 -9.79 21.51 -4.09
N LEU A 176 -9.26 20.38 -4.56
CA LEU A 176 -7.92 20.29 -5.15
C LEU A 176 -7.80 21.14 -6.42
N SER A 177 -8.79 21.07 -7.32
CA SER A 177 -8.82 21.88 -8.54
C SER A 177 -8.78 23.38 -8.20
N THR A 178 -9.62 23.81 -7.26
CA THR A 178 -9.66 25.20 -6.80
C THR A 178 -8.32 25.61 -6.20
N ALA A 179 -7.75 24.79 -5.32
CA ALA A 179 -6.47 25.05 -4.69
C ALA A 179 -5.32 25.20 -5.71
N VAL A 180 -5.27 24.37 -6.75
CA VAL A 180 -4.27 24.49 -7.83
C VAL A 180 -4.49 25.77 -8.64
N ARG A 181 -5.76 26.08 -9.00
CA ARG A 181 -6.08 27.25 -9.83
C ARG A 181 -5.81 28.57 -9.11
N GLU A 182 -6.01 28.61 -7.79
CA GLU A 182 -5.77 29.79 -6.94
C GLU A 182 -4.30 29.89 -6.47
N ASP A 183 -3.50 28.84 -6.64
CA ASP A 183 -2.11 28.84 -6.19
C ASP A 183 -1.24 29.80 -7.05
N PRO A 184 -0.43 30.68 -6.42
CA PRO A 184 0.39 31.64 -7.17
C PRO A 184 1.44 31.04 -8.10
N PHE A 185 1.90 29.82 -7.83
CA PHE A 185 2.90 29.13 -8.65
C PHE A 185 2.25 28.30 -9.76
N TRP A 186 1.17 27.56 -9.46
CA TRP A 186 0.50 26.71 -10.44
C TRP A 186 -0.48 27.49 -11.34
N GLY A 187 -1.40 28.23 -10.73
CA GLY A 187 -2.41 28.99 -11.45
C GLY A 187 -3.42 28.14 -12.25
N ALA A 188 -4.38 28.83 -12.87
CA ALA A 188 -5.52 28.21 -13.52
C ALA A 188 -5.16 27.37 -14.76
N ASP A 189 -4.11 27.76 -15.49
CA ASP A 189 -3.72 27.15 -16.75
C ASP A 189 -3.05 25.77 -16.58
N CYS A 190 -2.55 25.46 -15.38
CA CYS A 190 -1.92 24.17 -15.10
C CYS A 190 -2.94 23.05 -14.86
N TRP A 191 -4.12 23.35 -14.30
CA TRP A 191 -5.09 22.33 -13.91
C TRP A 191 -5.54 21.41 -15.07
N PRO A 192 -5.91 21.92 -16.27
CA PRO A 192 -6.39 21.06 -17.36
C PRO A 192 -5.42 19.95 -17.76
N GLU A 193 -4.11 20.26 -17.83
CA GLU A 193 -3.09 19.27 -18.17
C GLU A 193 -2.88 18.24 -17.05
N ILE A 194 -2.90 18.69 -15.79
CA ILE A 194 -2.78 17.81 -14.62
C ILE A 194 -3.99 16.86 -14.55
N GLU A 195 -5.19 17.38 -14.74
CA GLU A 195 -6.43 16.62 -14.75
C GLU A 195 -6.45 15.58 -15.88
N TYR A 196 -6.06 15.96 -17.09
CA TYR A 196 -5.96 15.04 -18.23
C TYR A 196 -5.00 13.86 -17.94
N ARG A 197 -3.83 14.17 -17.36
CA ARG A 197 -2.85 13.14 -16.95
C ARG A 197 -3.37 12.28 -15.81
N ALA A 198 -4.12 12.86 -14.86
CA ALA A 198 -4.74 12.12 -13.76
C ALA A 198 -5.82 11.15 -14.26
N CYS A 199 -6.65 11.57 -15.22
CA CYS A 199 -7.64 10.71 -15.88
C CYS A 199 -6.96 9.54 -16.61
N SER A 200 -5.95 9.84 -17.43
CA SER A 200 -5.20 8.81 -18.17
C SER A 200 -4.55 7.78 -17.23
N LEU A 201 -3.93 8.25 -16.14
CA LEU A 201 -3.33 7.38 -15.13
C LEU A 201 -4.38 6.59 -14.36
N THR A 202 -5.55 7.17 -14.07
CA THR A 202 -6.67 6.48 -13.42
C THR A 202 -7.11 5.25 -14.22
N ASP A 203 -7.21 5.36 -15.54
CA ASP A 203 -7.58 4.23 -16.39
C ASP A 203 -6.50 3.15 -16.40
N GLY A 204 -5.22 3.53 -16.45
CA GLY A 204 -4.12 2.58 -16.33
C GLY A 204 -4.06 1.89 -14.95
N VAL A 205 -4.41 2.58 -13.86
CA VAL A 205 -4.53 1.97 -12.53
C VAL A 205 -5.71 0.99 -12.46
N LYS A 206 -6.85 1.28 -13.10
CA LYS A 206 -7.95 0.32 -13.22
C LYS A 206 -7.53 -0.94 -13.99
N GLN A 207 -6.78 -0.79 -15.08
CA GLN A 207 -6.19 -1.93 -15.80
C GLN A 207 -5.23 -2.74 -14.92
N LEU A 208 -4.44 -2.06 -14.07
CA LEU A 208 -3.55 -2.72 -13.11
C LEU A 208 -4.32 -3.55 -12.09
N VAL A 209 -5.42 -3.02 -11.54
CA VAL A 209 -6.30 -3.78 -10.63
C VAL A 209 -6.81 -5.05 -11.33
N GLN A 210 -7.30 -4.91 -12.56
CA GLN A 210 -7.82 -6.02 -13.34
C GLN A 210 -6.76 -7.12 -13.56
N GLN A 211 -5.55 -6.74 -14.00
CA GLN A 211 -4.46 -7.71 -14.18
C GLN A 211 -4.05 -8.37 -12.86
N CYS A 212 -4.05 -7.63 -11.74
CA CYS A 212 -3.78 -8.22 -10.43
C CYS A 212 -4.81 -9.31 -10.06
N LEU A 213 -6.11 -9.08 -10.32
CA LEU A 213 -7.15 -10.07 -10.06
C LEU A 213 -7.01 -11.32 -10.97
N GLU A 214 -6.69 -11.13 -12.24
CA GLU A 214 -6.44 -12.21 -13.19
C GLU A 214 -5.25 -13.08 -12.75
N PHE A 215 -4.14 -12.44 -12.38
CA PHE A 215 -2.96 -13.14 -11.89
C PHE A 215 -3.22 -13.88 -10.58
N GLN A 216 -3.93 -13.25 -9.64
CA GLN A 216 -4.29 -13.90 -8.37
C GLN A 216 -5.14 -15.16 -8.63
N THR A 217 -6.14 -15.06 -9.51
CA THR A 217 -6.98 -16.20 -9.89
C THR A 217 -6.17 -17.33 -10.55
N ALA A 218 -5.21 -16.98 -11.41
CA ALA A 218 -4.34 -17.96 -12.06
C ALA A 218 -3.42 -18.68 -11.04
N LEU A 219 -2.83 -17.92 -10.10
CA LEU A 219 -1.99 -18.46 -9.03
C LEU A 219 -2.79 -19.39 -8.10
N ASP A 220 -4.01 -19.02 -7.73
CA ASP A 220 -4.88 -19.83 -6.88
C ASP A 220 -5.28 -21.15 -7.58
N ARG A 221 -5.53 -21.12 -8.90
CA ARG A 221 -5.77 -22.33 -9.71
C ARG A 221 -4.54 -23.24 -9.75
N GLN A 222 -3.34 -22.69 -9.92
CA GLN A 222 -2.10 -23.47 -9.91
C GLN A 222 -1.84 -24.13 -8.55
N ALA A 223 -2.10 -23.40 -7.45
CA ALA A 223 -2.00 -23.95 -6.10
C ALA A 223 -3.00 -25.09 -5.85
N ALA A 224 -4.23 -24.99 -6.37
CA ALA A 224 -5.21 -26.07 -6.26
C ALA A 224 -4.78 -27.33 -7.05
N GLN A 225 -4.22 -27.16 -8.25
CA GLN A 225 -3.79 -28.27 -9.10
C GLN A 225 -2.59 -29.05 -8.52
N SER A 226 -1.62 -28.35 -7.92
CA SER A 226 -0.45 -29.01 -7.29
C SER A 226 -0.85 -29.88 -6.10
N VAL A 227 -1.81 -29.43 -5.29
CA VAL A 227 -2.36 -30.21 -4.16
C VAL A 227 -3.11 -31.46 -4.63
N THR A 228 -3.89 -31.37 -5.71
CA THR A 228 -4.56 -32.54 -6.30
C THR A 228 -3.56 -33.55 -6.89
N SER A 229 -2.49 -33.07 -7.53
CA SER A 229 -1.44 -33.95 -8.08
C SER A 229 -0.68 -34.70 -6.97
N TYR A 230 -0.38 -34.04 -5.85
CA TYR A 230 0.28 -34.69 -4.72
C TYR A 230 -0.62 -35.74 -4.05
N LYS A 231 -1.93 -35.46 -3.94
CA LYS A 231 -2.91 -36.44 -3.42
C LYS A 231 -3.16 -37.62 -4.37
N ALA A 232 -3.08 -37.42 -5.69
CA ALA A 232 -3.21 -38.50 -6.67
C ALA A 232 -2.01 -39.47 -6.61
N ASN A 233 -0.79 -38.94 -6.47
CA ASN A 233 0.41 -39.77 -6.33
C ASN A 233 0.42 -40.62 -5.05
N PHE A 234 -0.16 -40.11 -3.95
CA PHE A 234 -0.34 -40.90 -2.72
C PHE A 234 -1.37 -42.04 -2.85
N ARG A 235 -2.32 -41.95 -3.78
CA ARG A 235 -3.30 -43.03 -4.02
C ARG A 235 -2.73 -44.14 -4.91
N PHE A 236 -1.96 -43.79 -5.94
CA PHE A 236 -1.31 -44.79 -6.81
C PHE A 236 -0.20 -45.58 -6.11
N GLN A 237 0.43 -45.03 -5.07
CA GLN A 237 1.47 -45.75 -4.33
C GLN A 237 0.91 -46.77 -3.32
N ARG A 238 -0.39 -46.69 -2.98
CA ARG A 238 -1.02 -47.60 -2.00
C ARG A 238 -1.63 -48.85 -2.62
N ASP A 239 -1.97 -48.82 -3.91
CA ASP A 239 -2.54 -49.96 -4.62
C ASP A 239 -1.47 -50.88 -5.26
N SER A 240 -0.19 -50.52 -5.19
CA SER A 240 0.90 -51.28 -5.81
C SER A 240 1.54 -52.35 -4.91
N THR A 241 0.97 -52.65 -3.74
CA THR A 241 1.53 -53.63 -2.76
C THR A 241 0.70 -54.89 -2.55
N GLN A 242 -0.22 -55.25 -3.44
CA GLN A 242 -0.95 -56.52 -3.30
C GLN A 242 -1.12 -57.29 -4.62
N SER A 243 -0.17 -58.19 -4.91
CA SER A 243 -0.43 -59.42 -5.69
C SER A 243 0.67 -60.49 -5.49
N LEU A 244 0.42 -61.42 -4.55
CA LEU A 244 0.68 -62.90 -4.50
C LEU A 244 2.07 -63.51 -4.85
N PRO A 245 2.35 -64.81 -4.53
CA PRO A 245 2.13 -65.55 -3.28
C PRO A 245 3.34 -66.42 -2.82
N THR A 246 3.28 -66.80 -1.53
CA THR A 246 3.78 -67.99 -0.82
C THR A 246 4.70 -69.00 -1.53
N HIS A 247 5.89 -69.24 -0.97
CA HIS A 247 6.43 -70.59 -0.71
C HIS A 247 7.53 -70.56 0.38
N SER A 248 7.41 -71.48 1.33
CA SER A 248 8.29 -71.72 2.48
C SER A 248 9.38 -72.74 2.15
N ILE A 249 10.58 -72.61 2.76
CA ILE A 249 11.37 -73.68 3.44
C ILE A 249 12.66 -73.07 4.05
N PRO A 250 13.11 -73.50 5.25
CA PRO A 250 14.20 -72.88 6.02
C PRO A 250 15.54 -73.64 5.90
N LEU A 251 16.66 -72.99 6.21
CA LEU A 251 17.82 -73.51 6.97
C LEU A 251 19.07 -72.59 6.85
N GLY A 252 19.73 -72.34 7.99
CA GLY A 252 21.15 -71.96 8.04
C GLY A 252 21.46 -70.58 8.63
N ALA A 253 21.77 -70.54 9.93
CA ALA A 253 22.62 -69.51 10.55
C ALA A 253 24.11 -69.92 10.39
N PRO A 254 25.12 -69.04 10.56
CA PRO A 254 25.46 -68.51 11.90
C PRO A 254 25.93 -67.02 11.98
N GLU A 255 25.81 -66.48 13.20
CA GLU A 255 26.68 -65.57 14.01
C GLU A 255 27.54 -64.49 13.29
N CYS A 256 27.81 -63.27 13.79
CA CYS A 256 27.79 -62.57 15.10
C CYS A 256 27.87 -61.06 14.73
N SER A 257 27.22 -60.08 15.38
CA SER A 257 27.68 -59.47 16.63
C SER A 257 26.70 -58.39 17.11
N GLN A 258 26.46 -58.43 18.42
CA GLN A 258 25.93 -57.43 19.37
C GLN A 258 26.64 -56.05 19.27
N LEU A 259 26.18 -54.86 19.69
CA LEU A 259 25.10 -54.22 20.51
C LEU A 259 25.35 -52.67 20.41
N PRO A 260 24.68 -51.71 21.12
CA PRO A 260 23.29 -51.57 21.58
C PRO A 260 22.63 -50.20 21.28
N LEU A 261 21.29 -50.23 21.15
CA LEU A 261 20.24 -49.42 21.80
C LEU A 261 20.50 -47.96 22.24
N VAL A 262 19.73 -46.99 21.68
CA VAL A 262 19.07 -45.91 22.47
C VAL A 262 17.71 -45.57 21.82
N ASN A 263 16.71 -45.44 22.69
CA ASN A 263 15.26 -45.26 22.47
C ASN A 263 14.80 -43.84 22.06
N ALA A 264 13.52 -43.81 21.64
CA ALA A 264 12.50 -42.76 21.90
C ALA A 264 12.64 -41.42 21.15
N ASP A 265 11.60 -40.72 20.71
CA ASP A 265 10.14 -40.87 20.77
C ASP A 265 9.57 -39.85 19.75
N GLU A 266 8.44 -40.14 19.11
CA GLU A 266 7.58 -39.11 18.48
C GLU A 266 6.95 -38.21 19.57
N PRO A 267 6.55 -36.97 19.24
CA PRO A 267 5.10 -36.75 19.20
C PRO A 267 4.59 -35.77 18.15
N LYS A 268 3.55 -36.24 17.43
CA LYS A 268 2.22 -35.63 17.26
C LYS A 268 2.08 -34.11 17.44
N GLN A 269 1.83 -33.43 16.33
CA GLN A 269 1.21 -32.12 16.25
C GLN A 269 -0.30 -32.21 16.52
N HIS A 270 -0.79 -31.51 17.56
CA HIS A 270 -2.17 -31.04 17.64
C HIS A 270 -2.24 -29.62 18.21
N SER A 271 -3.07 -28.81 17.55
CA SER A 271 -3.34 -27.39 17.73
C SER A 271 -3.84 -26.97 19.12
N LYS A 272 -3.54 -25.72 19.50
CA LYS A 272 -4.52 -24.76 20.07
C LYS A 272 -3.97 -23.32 20.14
N ILE A 273 -4.50 -22.52 19.22
CA ILE A 273 -4.88 -21.10 19.28
C ILE A 273 -4.39 -20.29 20.50
N THR A 274 -3.60 -19.25 20.21
CA THR A 274 -3.66 -17.96 20.89
C THR A 274 -3.59 -16.86 19.84
N ALA A 275 -4.70 -16.15 19.67
CA ALA A 275 -4.79 -14.94 18.87
C ALA A 275 -3.97 -13.84 19.56
N SER A 276 -3.05 -13.22 18.83
CA SER A 276 -2.50 -11.85 19.00
C SER A 276 -1.18 -11.73 18.24
N ARG A 277 -1.19 -11.08 17.07
CA ARG A 277 -0.01 -10.30 16.62
C ARG A 277 -0.40 -9.35 15.50
N CYS A 278 -0.54 -8.10 15.91
CA CYS A 278 -0.47 -6.93 15.06
C CYS A 278 0.75 -6.99 14.14
N LEU A 279 0.60 -6.37 12.97
CA LEU A 279 1.62 -6.08 11.99
C LEU A 279 2.86 -5.44 12.66
N GLN A 280 3.88 -6.26 12.91
CA GLN A 280 5.23 -5.80 13.17
C GLN A 280 6.12 -6.49 12.14
N SER A 281 6.43 -5.80 11.05
CA SER A 281 7.56 -6.16 10.19
C SER A 281 8.82 -5.53 10.77
N PRO A 282 9.89 -6.29 11.03
CA PRO A 282 11.15 -5.74 11.52
C PRO A 282 11.99 -5.30 10.30
N TRP A 283 11.98 -4.00 10.01
CA TRP A 283 13.00 -3.37 9.17
C TRP A 283 13.73 -2.32 10.01
N THR A 284 14.44 -2.78 11.03
CA THR A 284 15.56 -2.03 11.59
C THR A 284 16.78 -2.37 10.75
N ASP A 285 17.25 -1.40 9.97
CA ASP A 285 18.61 -0.84 10.06
C ASP A 285 19.07 -0.31 8.70
N ARG A 286 18.97 1.02 8.48
CA ARG A 286 19.81 1.75 7.52
C ARG A 286 19.89 3.24 7.90
N PRO A 287 21.06 3.88 7.73
CA PRO A 287 21.35 5.15 8.37
C PRO A 287 20.61 6.30 7.71
N ARG A 288 19.99 7.14 8.56
CA ARG A 288 19.40 8.44 8.21
C ARG A 288 20.42 9.31 7.47
N ARG A 289 20.29 9.43 6.15
CA ARG A 289 20.93 10.52 5.40
C ARG A 289 20.01 11.73 5.43
N PHE A 290 20.35 12.69 6.28
CA PHE A 290 19.76 14.02 6.24
C PHE A 290 20.20 14.72 4.95
N HIS A 291 19.31 14.82 3.96
CA HIS A 291 19.50 15.74 2.85
C HIS A 291 19.00 17.13 3.27
N THR A 292 19.87 17.94 3.86
CA THR A 292 19.69 19.39 3.92
C THR A 292 19.95 19.96 2.53
N ARG A 293 18.90 20.14 1.73
CA ARG A 293 19.02 20.88 0.46
C ARG A 293 19.15 22.37 0.80
N ARG A 294 20.32 22.93 0.51
CA ARG A 294 20.64 24.36 0.66
C ARG A 294 19.73 25.22 -0.21
N VAL A 295 19.30 26.34 0.37
CA VAL A 295 18.72 27.51 -0.28
C VAL A 295 19.59 27.90 -1.48
N ALA A 296 19.00 27.98 -2.67
CA ALA A 296 19.69 28.40 -3.88
C ALA A 296 19.76 29.93 -3.94
N ASP A 297 20.98 30.43 -4.04
CA ASP A 297 21.36 31.82 -4.30
C ASP A 297 20.73 32.35 -5.60
N SER A 298 20.21 33.57 -5.50
CA SER A 298 19.83 34.42 -6.63
C SER A 298 21.08 34.87 -7.39
N ARG A 299 21.33 34.30 -8.57
CA ARG A 299 22.28 34.87 -9.55
C ARG A 299 21.54 35.47 -10.74
N SER A 300 21.51 36.79 -10.74
CA SER A 300 21.22 37.67 -11.87
C SER A 300 22.03 37.27 -13.10
N ARG A 301 21.37 37.06 -14.23
CA ARG A 301 22.02 37.07 -15.54
C ARG A 301 21.74 38.41 -16.22
N SER A 302 22.78 39.21 -16.30
CA SER A 302 22.88 40.40 -17.12
C SER A 302 22.84 40.00 -18.60
N VAL A 303 21.95 40.65 -19.35
CA VAL A 303 21.88 40.61 -20.81
C VAL A 303 22.91 41.61 -21.34
N THR A 304 23.74 41.19 -22.28
CA THR A 304 24.47 42.12 -23.15
C THR A 304 24.17 41.78 -24.61
N SER A 305 23.90 42.87 -25.31
CA SER A 305 23.71 43.16 -26.74
C SER A 305 24.33 42.21 -27.75
#